data_AF-A0A7V5R4Z2-F1
#
_entry.id   AF-A0A7V5R4Z2-F1
#
_cell.length_a   1.000
_cell.length_b   1.000
_cell.length_c   1.000
_cell.angle_alpha   90.00
_cell.angle_beta   90.00
_cell.angle_gamma   90.00
#
_symmetry.space_group_name_H-M   'P 1'
#
loop_
_entity.id
_entity.type
_entity.pdbx_description
1 polymer ?
#
loop_
_entity_poly.entity_id
_entity_poly.type
_entity_poly.pdbx_seq_one_letter_code
_entity_poly.pdbx_strand_id
1 'polypeptide(L)'
;MQESSRNTLKPERTVAFIVARLGSSRLPGKQFRKIGRKMLLEWLLEELRRCRQVDEIVLATSAEPENGLLLSWSDKQGIATYRYPGDVNHVTTRLRRAAEKCF
;
A
#
# COMPACT_ATOMS: atom_id res chain seq x y z
N MET A 1 22.33 43.88 -3.04
CA MET A 1 22.63 42.45 -3.26
C MET A 1 22.78 41.77 -1.91
N GLN A 2 21.75 41.07 -1.46
CA GLN A 2 21.87 39.94 -0.54
C GLN A 2 20.77 38.96 -0.97
N GLU A 3 21.16 37.93 -1.70
CA GLU A 3 20.29 36.81 -2.04
C GLU A 3 19.99 36.04 -0.77
N SER A 4 18.77 36.25 -0.26
CA SER A 4 18.21 35.43 0.81
C SER A 4 18.12 34.00 0.31
N SER A 5 18.94 33.15 0.90
CA SER A 5 19.07 31.73 0.59
C SER A 5 17.71 31.05 0.76
N ARG A 6 17.08 30.66 -0.35
CA ARG A 6 15.90 29.77 -0.31
C ARG A 6 16.35 28.44 0.26
N ASN A 7 15.93 28.16 1.49
CA ASN A 7 16.01 26.84 2.10
C ASN A 7 15.30 25.84 1.19
N THR A 8 16.04 25.09 0.37
CA THR A 8 15.50 24.01 -0.44
C THR A 8 15.20 22.83 0.48
N LEU A 9 14.03 22.87 1.11
CA LEU A 9 13.46 21.70 1.78
C LEU A 9 13.43 20.55 0.77
N LYS A 10 13.94 19.39 1.18
CA LYS A 10 13.83 18.14 0.44
C LYS A 10 12.36 17.97 0.02
N PRO A 11 12.03 17.62 -1.24
CA PRO A 11 10.64 17.48 -1.64
C PRO A 11 9.93 16.48 -0.72
N GLU A 12 8.75 16.86 -0.23
CA GLU A 12 7.93 16.02 0.64
C GLU A 12 7.53 14.76 -0.14
N ARG A 13 8.00 13.59 0.33
CA ARG A 13 7.67 12.29 -0.27
C ARG A 13 6.37 11.76 0.32
N THR A 14 5.37 11.55 -0.52
CA THR A 14 4.05 11.06 -0.17
C THR A 14 3.88 9.60 -0.61
N VAL A 15 3.59 8.74 0.36
CA VAL A 15 3.42 7.29 0.13
C VAL A 15 1.98 6.87 0.44
N ALA A 16 1.32 6.20 -0.50
CA ALA A 16 0.01 5.62 -0.32
C ALA A 16 0.12 4.14 0.10
N PHE A 17 -0.42 3.80 1.27
CA PHE A 17 -0.43 2.42 1.76
C PHE A 17 -1.77 1.73 1.48
N ILE A 18 -1.75 0.68 0.66
CA ILE A 18 -2.88 -0.25 0.52
C ILE A 18 -2.79 -1.25 1.67
N VAL A 19 -3.60 -1.06 2.71
CA VAL A 19 -3.61 -1.96 3.88
C VAL A 19 -4.61 -3.09 3.66
N ALA A 20 -4.15 -4.32 3.42
CA ALA A 20 -5.02 -5.44 3.07
C ALA A 20 -4.59 -6.78 3.67
N ARG A 21 -5.59 -7.64 3.97
CA ARG A 21 -5.44 -9.06 4.33
C ARG A 21 -6.62 -9.88 3.80
N LEU A 22 -6.43 -11.18 3.58
CA LEU A 22 -7.45 -12.06 2.99
C LEU A 22 -8.39 -12.76 3.99
N GLY A 23 -8.04 -12.83 5.28
CA GLY A 23 -8.85 -13.44 6.35
C GLY A 23 -10.17 -12.76 6.73
N SER A 24 -10.95 -12.25 5.76
CA SER A 24 -12.29 -11.69 5.96
C SER A 24 -13.34 -12.81 6.04
N SER A 25 -14.07 -12.91 7.15
CA SER A 25 -15.12 -13.93 7.34
C SER A 25 -16.44 -13.60 6.62
N ARG A 26 -16.82 -12.31 6.56
CA ARG A 26 -18.09 -11.86 5.96
C ARG A 26 -18.08 -11.89 4.44
N LEU A 27 -16.94 -11.52 3.84
CA LEU A 27 -16.75 -11.58 2.40
C LEU A 27 -15.31 -12.01 2.12
N PRO A 28 -15.05 -13.32 2.10
CA PRO A 28 -13.72 -13.86 1.80
C PRO A 28 -13.27 -13.44 0.40
N GLY A 29 -11.99 -13.07 0.29
CA GLY A 29 -11.35 -12.71 -0.97
C GLY A 29 -11.91 -11.45 -1.64
N LYS A 30 -12.56 -10.54 -0.90
CA LYS A 30 -13.19 -9.32 -1.45
C LYS A 30 -12.28 -8.49 -2.34
N GLN A 31 -10.99 -8.45 -2.02
CA GLN A 31 -9.92 -7.79 -2.76
C GLN A 31 -9.87 -8.24 -4.23
N PHE A 32 -10.10 -9.52 -4.46
CA PHE A 32 -9.97 -10.15 -5.76
C PHE A 32 -11.31 -10.41 -6.46
N ARG A 33 -12.43 -10.04 -5.82
CA ARG A 33 -13.74 -10.13 -6.47
C ARG A 33 -13.82 -9.12 -7.60
N LYS A 34 -14.43 -9.54 -8.71
CA LYS A 34 -14.70 -8.66 -9.84
C LYS A 34 -15.82 -7.69 -9.52
N ILE A 35 -15.62 -6.43 -9.87
CA ILE A 35 -16.63 -5.38 -9.93
C ILE A 35 -16.64 -4.90 -11.38
N GLY A 36 -17.63 -5.37 -12.15
CA GLY A 36 -17.66 -5.20 -13.60
C GLY A 36 -16.47 -5.92 -14.26
N ARG A 37 -15.60 -5.15 -14.93
CA ARG A 37 -14.50 -5.70 -15.76
C ARG A 37 -13.19 -5.94 -15.01
N LYS A 38 -13.04 -5.42 -13.80
CA LYS A 38 -11.78 -5.46 -13.03
C LYS A 38 -12.02 -5.96 -11.62
N MET A 39 -10.97 -6.46 -10.98
CA MET A 39 -10.98 -6.83 -9.57
C MET A 39 -11.07 -5.56 -8.70
N LEU A 40 -11.65 -5.66 -7.50
CA LEU A 40 -11.74 -4.52 -6.57
C LEU A 40 -10.38 -3.83 -6.37
N LEU A 41 -9.31 -4.60 -6.20
CA LEU A 41 -7.98 -4.05 -5.95
C LEU A 41 -7.34 -3.41 -7.20
N GLU A 42 -7.74 -3.82 -8.39
CA GLU A 42 -7.29 -3.19 -9.64
C GLU A 42 -7.91 -1.80 -9.81
N TRP A 43 -9.20 -1.65 -9.50
CA TRP A 43 -9.84 -0.33 -9.46
C TRP A 43 -9.11 0.62 -8.50
N LEU A 44 -8.82 0.15 -7.29
CA LEU A 44 -8.09 0.96 -6.29
C LEU A 44 -6.71 1.38 -6.79
N LEU A 45 -5.92 0.44 -7.32
CA LEU A 45 -4.57 0.72 -7.79
C LEU A 45 -4.56 1.70 -8.95
N GLU A 46 -5.49 1.58 -9.89
CA GLU A 46 -5.59 2.48 -11.02
C GLU A 46 -5.89 3.92 -10.58
N GLU A 47 -6.83 4.12 -9.66
CA GLU A 47 -7.13 5.46 -9.14
C GLU A 47 -5.95 6.03 -8.36
N LEU A 48 -5.25 5.23 -7.55
CA LEU A 48 -4.04 5.68 -6.85
C LEU A 48 -2.94 6.11 -7.83
N ARG A 49 -2.77 5.41 -8.96
CA ARG A 49 -1.80 5.78 -10.00
C ARG A 49 -2.13 7.09 -10.71
N ARG A 50 -3.38 7.55 -10.67
CA ARG A 50 -3.79 8.85 -11.23
C ARG A 50 -3.51 10.02 -10.28
N CYS A 51 -3.25 9.76 -9.00
CA CYS A 51 -2.95 10.78 -8.01
C CYS A 51 -1.55 11.36 -8.25
N ARG A 52 -1.47 12.60 -8.77
CA ARG A 52 -0.20 13.28 -9.10
C ARG A 52 0.69 13.60 -7.89
N GLN A 53 0.13 13.59 -6.69
CA GLN A 53 0.84 13.86 -5.44
C GLN A 53 1.28 12.60 -4.70
N VAL A 54 0.99 11.40 -5.23
CA VAL A 54 1.44 10.14 -4.63
C VAL A 54 2.70 9.69 -5.37
N ASP A 55 3.83 9.68 -4.67
CA ASP A 55 5.12 9.29 -5.24
C ASP A 55 5.28 7.77 -5.28
N GLU A 56 4.69 7.07 -4.32
CA GLU A 56 4.83 5.62 -4.18
C GLU A 56 3.57 4.96 -3.61
N ILE A 57 3.31 3.73 -4.07
CA ILE A 57 2.22 2.89 -3.58
C ILE A 57 2.83 1.63 -2.98
N VAL A 58 2.46 1.33 -1.73
CA VAL A 58 2.96 0.16 -1.00
C VAL A 58 1.79 -0.69 -0.52
N LEU A 59 1.82 -1.99 -0.80
CA LEU A 59 0.92 -2.95 -0.18
C LEU A 59 1.41 -3.28 1.23
N ALA A 60 0.64 -2.95 2.27
CA ALA A 60 0.92 -3.35 3.64
C ALA A 60 0.00 -4.51 4.05
N THR A 61 0.55 -5.73 4.08
CA THR A 61 -0.17 -6.95 4.44
C THR A 61 0.45 -7.63 5.66
N SER A 62 -0.19 -8.66 6.19
CA SER A 62 0.35 -9.47 7.29
C SER A 62 1.08 -10.70 6.74
N ALA A 63 2.05 -11.23 7.50
CA ALA A 63 3.02 -12.20 6.98
C ALA A 63 2.47 -13.62 6.79
N GLU A 64 1.23 -13.89 7.22
CA GLU A 64 0.60 -15.21 7.17
C GLU A 64 0.54 -15.74 5.73
N PRO A 65 0.73 -17.06 5.54
CA PRO A 65 0.70 -17.69 4.22
C PRO A 65 -0.60 -17.43 3.43
N GLU A 66 -1.72 -17.24 4.12
CA GLU A 66 -3.02 -16.95 3.51
C GLU A 66 -2.97 -15.73 2.58
N ASN A 67 -2.08 -14.76 2.84
CA ASN A 67 -1.94 -13.54 2.05
C ASN A 67 -1.06 -13.73 0.79
N GLY A 68 -0.63 -14.96 0.46
CA GLY A 68 0.23 -15.23 -0.70
C GLY A 68 -0.31 -14.66 -2.02
N LEU A 69 -1.63 -14.69 -2.22
CA LEU A 69 -2.26 -14.09 -3.41
C LEU A 69 -2.05 -12.56 -3.50
N LEU A 70 -2.02 -11.85 -2.36
CA LEU A 70 -1.72 -10.42 -2.33
C LEU A 70 -0.26 -10.14 -2.70
N LEU A 71 0.66 -11.01 -2.31
CA LEU A 71 2.08 -10.92 -2.69
C LEU A 71 2.26 -11.13 -4.20
N SER A 72 1.68 -12.19 -4.74
CA SER A 72 1.75 -12.44 -6.19
C SER A 72 1.05 -11.34 -7.00
N TRP A 73 -0.03 -10.77 -6.48
CA TRP A 73 -0.72 -9.68 -7.15
C TRP A 73 0.13 -8.39 -7.14
N SER A 74 0.70 -8.01 -6.00
CA SER A 74 1.52 -6.78 -5.90
C SER A 74 2.79 -6.85 -6.73
N ASP A 75 3.44 -8.01 -6.77
CA ASP A 75 4.58 -8.29 -7.64
C ASP A 75 4.22 -8.10 -9.13
N LYS A 76 3.12 -8.71 -9.58
CA LYS A 76 2.61 -8.53 -10.95
C LYS A 76 2.27 -7.08 -11.30
N GLN A 77 1.84 -6.30 -10.30
CA GLN A 77 1.54 -4.89 -10.48
C GLN A 77 2.77 -3.99 -10.37
N GLY A 78 3.93 -4.51 -9.96
CA GLY A 78 5.15 -3.73 -9.77
C GLY A 78 5.04 -2.71 -8.64
N ILE A 79 4.31 -3.03 -7.55
CA ILE A 79 4.27 -2.19 -6.35
C ILE A 79 5.01 -2.85 -5.19
N ALA A 80 5.66 -2.02 -4.37
CA ALA A 80 6.38 -2.50 -3.20
C ALA A 80 5.42 -3.14 -2.18
N THR A 81 5.93 -4.09 -1.39
CA THR A 81 5.13 -4.79 -0.39
C THR A 81 5.84 -4.84 0.95
N TYR A 82 5.12 -4.44 1.99
CA TYR A 82 5.50 -4.63 3.37
C TYR A 82 4.70 -5.78 3.99
N ARG A 83 5.41 -6.78 4.53
CA ARG A 83 4.84 -7.90 5.25
C ARG A 83 5.05 -7.70 6.76
N TYR A 84 3.97 -7.49 7.49
CA TYR A 84 4.01 -7.33 8.93
C TYR A 84 4.12 -8.68 9.64
N PRO A 85 5.19 -8.93 10.43
CA PRO A 85 5.42 -10.21 11.08
C PRO A 85 4.67 -10.38 12.42
N GLY A 86 3.98 -9.35 12.90
CA GLY A 86 3.23 -9.40 14.16
C GLY A 86 1.75 -9.78 13.96
N ASP A 87 0.96 -9.57 15.02
CA ASP A 87 -0.48 -9.91 15.03
C ASP A 87 -1.27 -9.29 13.87
N VAL A 88 -1.99 -10.12 13.14
CA VAL A 88 -2.87 -9.76 12.02
C VAL A 88 -3.88 -8.65 12.35
N ASN A 89 -4.34 -8.59 13.60
CA ASN A 89 -5.34 -7.66 14.10
C ASN A 89 -4.75 -6.28 14.45
N HIS A 90 -3.42 -6.16 14.56
CA HIS A 90 -2.75 -4.88 14.80
C HIS A 90 -2.58 -4.06 13.52
N VAL A 91 -3.70 -3.63 12.93
CA VAL A 91 -3.75 -2.90 11.66
C VAL A 91 -2.97 -1.58 11.71
N THR A 92 -3.15 -0.80 12.78
CA THR A 92 -2.45 0.48 12.97
C THR A 92 -0.95 0.28 13.14
N THR A 93 -0.54 -0.72 13.91
CA THR A 93 0.88 -1.10 14.04
C THR A 93 1.47 -1.53 12.71
N ARG A 94 0.74 -2.33 11.91
CA ARG A 94 1.17 -2.72 10.57
C ARG A 94 1.44 -1.49 9.69
N LEU A 95 0.52 -0.52 9.67
CA LEU A 95 0.69 0.72 8.91
C LEU A 95 1.89 1.53 9.39
N ARG A 96 2.01 1.76 10.72
CA ARG A 96 3.14 2.48 11.32
C ARG A 96 4.48 1.84 10.96
N ARG A 97 4.59 0.52 11.12
CA ARG A 97 5.83 -0.21 10.80
C ARG A 97 6.15 -0.20 9.31
N ALA A 98 5.13 -0.23 8.44
CA ALA A 98 5.31 -0.08 7.00
C ALA A 98 5.91 1.30 6.68
N ALA A 99 5.39 2.36 7.29
CA ALA A 99 5.93 3.71 7.15
C ALA A 99 7.39 3.80 7.64
N GLU A 100 7.69 3.30 8.85
CA GLU A 100 9.06 3.27 9.41
C GLU A 100 10.09 2.53 8.53
N LYS A 101 9.64 1.63 7.66
CA LYS A 101 10.50 0.89 6.72
C LYS A 101 10.70 1.60 5.39
N CYS A 102 9.80 2.52 5.03
CA CYS A 102 9.83 3.25 3.78
C CYS A 102 10.64 4.56 3.89
N PHE A 103 10.80 5.09 5.10
CA PHE A 103 11.58 6.29 5.42
C PHE A 103 12.88 5.92 6.12
#